data_AF-A0A9P5DVR6-F1
#
_entry.id   AF-A0A9P5DVR6-F1
#
_cell.length_a   1.000
_cell.length_b   1.000
_cell.length_c   1.000
_cell.angle_alpha   90.00
_cell.angle_beta   90.00
_cell.angle_gamma   90.00
#
_symmetry.space_group_name_H-M   'P 1'
#
loop_
_entity.id
_entity.type
_entity.pdbx_description
1 polymer ?
#
loop_
_entity_poly.entity_id
_entity_poly.type
_entity_poly.pdbx_seq_one_letter_code
_entity_poly.pdbx_strand_id
1 'polypeptide(L)'
;MSAESQQDVVDGLMSLRYEIQDIGQRIEELLDLRKRLSHRAKRINDAEYEQILNSPSMIVLYQVYKQAVDYSVQCQKAVFQKRAEFSHNFNRATEEDHLEIYTLQERWVRAAIDAAEKRLSYLQQYPFVYKNKEGILGHVEAANDVLKNALKGLREIERNKEVLYARVGRAGPHGVY
;
A
#
# COMPACT_ATOMS: atom_id res chain seq x y z
N MET A 1 12.17 -24.64 -16.57
CA MET A 1 10.80 -24.23 -16.23
C MET A 1 9.84 -25.06 -17.05
N SER A 2 8.76 -25.56 -16.43
CA SER A 2 7.72 -26.32 -17.13
C SER A 2 6.73 -25.36 -17.80
N ALA A 3 5.94 -25.85 -18.74
CA ALA A 3 4.87 -25.06 -19.35
C ALA A 3 3.82 -24.62 -18.32
N GLU A 4 3.55 -25.45 -17.30
CA GLU A 4 2.67 -25.11 -16.17
C GLU A 4 3.25 -23.95 -15.34
N SER A 5 4.56 -23.96 -15.04
CA SER A 5 5.18 -22.89 -14.25
C SER A 5 5.20 -21.55 -15.00
N GLN A 6 5.25 -21.58 -16.34
CA GLN A 6 5.14 -20.38 -17.17
C GLN A 6 3.71 -19.83 -17.20
N GLN A 7 2.71 -20.70 -17.25
CA GLN A 7 1.30 -20.30 -17.28
C GLN A 7 0.87 -19.69 -15.92
N ASP A 8 1.29 -20.27 -14.80
CA ASP A 8 1.01 -19.72 -13.46
C ASP A 8 1.62 -18.32 -13.26
N VAL A 9 2.83 -18.09 -13.81
CA VAL A 9 3.47 -16.77 -13.81
C VAL A 9 2.65 -15.78 -14.65
N VAL A 10 2.23 -16.18 -15.85
CA VAL A 10 1.45 -15.30 -16.75
C VAL A 10 0.09 -14.94 -16.16
N ASP A 11 -0.62 -15.90 -15.59
CA ASP A 11 -1.94 -15.69 -14.97
C ASP A 11 -1.84 -14.86 -13.70
N GLY A 12 -0.82 -15.15 -12.86
CA GLY A 12 -0.48 -14.34 -11.70
C GLY A 12 -0.22 -12.89 -12.08
N LEU A 13 0.53 -12.64 -13.15
CA LEU A 13 0.84 -11.30 -13.64
C LEU A 13 -0.36 -10.56 -14.29
N MET A 14 -1.33 -11.29 -14.87
CA MET A 14 -2.52 -10.69 -15.52
C MET A 14 -3.57 -10.23 -14.51
N SER A 15 -3.87 -11.05 -13.49
CA SER A 15 -4.72 -10.65 -12.34
C SER A 15 -4.21 -9.35 -11.74
N LEU A 16 -2.90 -9.33 -11.57
CA LEU A 16 -2.09 -8.27 -11.06
C LEU A 16 -2.05 -6.97 -11.89
N ARG A 17 -2.64 -6.91 -13.10
CA ARG A 17 -2.64 -5.72 -13.97
C ARG A 17 -3.91 -4.89 -13.83
N TYR A 18 -5.08 -5.53 -13.78
CA TYR A 18 -6.36 -4.84 -13.63
C TYR A 18 -6.51 -4.21 -12.24
N GLU A 19 -5.99 -4.89 -11.22
CA GLU A 19 -6.06 -4.42 -9.84
C GLU A 19 -5.21 -3.16 -9.58
N ILE A 20 -4.18 -2.93 -10.39
CA ILE A 20 -3.27 -1.78 -10.23
C ILE A 20 -3.93 -0.45 -10.61
N GLN A 21 -4.80 -0.45 -11.63
CA GLN A 21 -5.49 0.78 -12.05
C GLN A 21 -6.48 1.25 -10.96
N ASP A 22 -7.27 0.32 -10.40
CA ASP A 22 -8.19 0.60 -9.29
C ASP A 22 -7.44 1.07 -8.04
N ILE A 23 -6.31 0.45 -7.73
CA ILE A 23 -5.40 0.85 -6.65
C ILE A 23 -4.87 2.28 -6.88
N GLY A 24 -4.47 2.62 -8.11
CA GLY A 24 -4.00 3.95 -8.48
C GLY A 24 -5.07 5.02 -8.27
N GLN A 25 -6.28 4.78 -8.77
CA GLN A 25 -7.41 5.69 -8.59
C GLN A 25 -7.75 5.87 -7.11
N ARG A 26 -7.73 4.79 -6.32
CA ARG A 26 -7.97 4.87 -4.87
C ARG A 26 -6.94 5.73 -4.16
N ILE A 27 -5.66 5.65 -4.54
CA ILE A 27 -4.61 6.52 -3.99
C ILE A 27 -4.91 7.99 -4.28
N GLU A 28 -5.35 8.33 -5.50
CA GLU A 28 -5.68 9.70 -5.88
C GLU A 28 -6.84 10.27 -5.04
N GLU A 29 -7.93 9.50 -4.88
CA GLU A 29 -9.06 9.88 -4.03
C GLU A 29 -8.64 10.17 -2.58
N LEU A 30 -7.75 9.34 -2.03
CA LEU A 30 -7.23 9.49 -0.69
C LEU A 30 -6.30 10.70 -0.57
N LEU A 31 -5.49 11.00 -1.60
CA LEU A 31 -4.68 12.21 -1.64
C LEU A 31 -5.54 13.48 -1.65
N ASP A 32 -6.69 13.46 -2.32
CA ASP A 32 -7.63 14.58 -2.32
C ASP A 32 -8.40 14.72 -1.00
N LEU A 33 -8.81 13.61 -0.38
CA LEU A 33 -9.33 13.62 0.99
C LEU A 33 -8.31 14.21 1.97
N ARG A 34 -7.05 13.78 1.89
CA ARG A 34 -5.93 14.31 2.68
C ARG A 34 -5.80 15.82 2.53
N LYS A 35 -5.86 16.37 1.31
CA LYS A 35 -5.79 17.83 1.08
C LYS A 35 -6.92 18.56 1.81
N ARG A 36 -8.17 18.07 1.67
CA ARG A 36 -9.34 18.65 2.36
C ARG A 36 -9.19 18.65 3.88
N LEU A 37 -8.71 17.54 4.45
CA LEU A 37 -8.49 17.42 5.89
C LEU A 37 -7.36 18.34 6.38
N SER A 38 -6.28 18.50 5.62
CA SER A 38 -5.21 19.46 5.92
C SER A 38 -5.73 20.90 6.00
N HIS A 39 -6.63 21.29 5.09
CA HIS A 39 -7.27 22.61 5.15
C HIS A 39 -8.17 22.75 6.38
N ARG A 40 -8.94 21.71 6.73
CA ARG A 40 -9.83 21.70 7.89
C ARG A 40 -9.06 21.79 9.22
N ALA A 41 -7.90 21.12 9.31
CA ALA A 41 -7.04 21.09 10.49
C ALA A 41 -6.49 22.47 10.92
N LYS A 42 -6.57 23.49 10.05
CA LYS A 42 -6.20 24.88 10.38
C LYS A 42 -7.15 25.53 11.39
N ARG A 43 -8.30 24.92 11.65
CA ARG A 43 -9.31 25.36 12.62
C ARG A 43 -9.29 24.37 13.78
N ILE A 44 -9.28 24.85 15.02
CA ILE A 44 -9.44 24.03 16.23
C ILE A 44 -10.79 24.40 16.86
N ASN A 45 -11.52 23.39 17.35
CA ASN A 45 -12.81 23.55 18.01
C ASN A 45 -12.78 22.80 19.35
N ASP A 46 -12.51 23.52 20.43
CA ASP A 46 -12.35 22.94 21.77
C ASP A 46 -13.64 22.28 22.27
N ALA A 47 -14.81 22.85 21.95
CA ALA A 47 -16.09 22.28 22.36
C ALA A 47 -16.36 20.91 21.71
N GLU A 48 -15.96 20.75 20.45
CA GLU A 48 -16.12 19.48 19.72
C GLU A 48 -15.07 18.45 20.18
N TYR A 49 -13.86 18.88 20.51
CA TYR A 49 -12.84 18.02 21.12
C TYR A 49 -13.33 17.39 22.43
N GLU A 50 -13.88 18.20 23.36
CA GLU A 50 -14.38 17.71 24.64
C GLU A 50 -15.57 16.74 24.50
N GLN A 51 -16.42 16.93 23.48
CA GLN A 51 -17.53 16.01 23.18
C GLN A 51 -17.03 14.65 22.64
N ILE A 52 -15.95 14.65 21.84
CA ILE A 52 -15.43 13.44 21.19
C ILE A 52 -14.72 12.51 22.19
N LEU A 53 -14.11 13.05 23.27
CA LEU A 53 -13.37 12.27 24.27
C LEU A 53 -14.18 11.12 24.90
N ASN A 54 -15.51 11.21 24.87
CA ASN A 54 -16.42 10.25 25.49
C ASN A 54 -17.16 9.36 24.47
N SER A 55 -16.76 9.35 23.20
CA SER A 55 -17.48 8.60 22.14
C SER A 55 -16.95 7.16 21.97
N PRO A 56 -17.77 6.12 22.22
CA PRO A 56 -17.35 4.73 22.03
C PRO A 56 -17.00 4.38 20.58
N SER A 57 -17.68 5.00 19.60
CA SER A 57 -17.40 4.79 18.17
C SER A 57 -16.03 5.34 17.76
N MET A 58 -15.57 6.41 18.39
CA MET A 58 -14.25 6.98 18.16
C MET A 58 -13.15 6.00 18.58
N ILE A 59 -13.29 5.38 19.75
CA ILE A 59 -12.33 4.39 20.28
C ILE A 59 -12.23 3.19 19.33
N VAL A 60 -13.37 2.66 18.88
CA VAL A 60 -13.41 1.51 17.97
C VAL A 60 -12.74 1.85 16.64
N LEU A 61 -13.08 2.99 16.04
CA LEU A 61 -12.50 3.40 14.76
C LEU A 61 -11.00 3.68 14.87
N TYR A 62 -10.55 4.24 15.99
CA TYR A 62 -9.13 4.41 16.29
C TYR A 62 -8.40 3.06 16.36
N GLN A 63 -8.96 2.07 17.05
CA GLN A 63 -8.40 0.73 17.13
C GLN A 63 -8.32 0.04 15.76
N VAL A 64 -9.39 0.11 14.97
CA VAL A 64 -9.44 -0.45 13.61
C VAL A 64 -8.37 0.19 12.72
N TYR A 65 -8.22 1.51 12.77
CA TYR A 65 -7.14 2.22 12.08
C TYR A 65 -5.75 1.74 12.55
N LYS A 66 -5.53 1.62 13.85
CA LYS A 66 -4.24 1.18 14.41
C LYS A 66 -3.88 -0.25 13.99
N GLN A 67 -4.85 -1.16 14.02
CA GLN A 67 -4.66 -2.54 13.54
C GLN A 67 -4.26 -2.57 12.05
N ALA A 68 -4.90 -1.75 11.21
CA ALA A 68 -4.53 -1.65 9.80
C ALA A 68 -3.10 -1.12 9.61
N VAL A 69 -2.67 -0.13 10.40
CA VAL A 69 -1.28 0.35 10.39
C VAL A 69 -0.32 -0.77 10.77
N ASP A 70 -0.59 -1.49 11.85
CA ASP A 70 0.29 -2.56 12.32
C ASP A 70 0.41 -3.68 11.27
N TYR A 71 -0.70 -4.05 10.64
CA TYR A 71 -0.71 -5.00 9.53
C TYR A 71 0.08 -4.50 8.31
N SER A 72 -0.03 -3.21 7.96
CA SER A 72 0.76 -2.62 6.87
C SER A 72 2.27 -2.71 7.14
N VAL A 73 2.69 -2.51 8.41
CA VAL A 73 4.09 -2.64 8.84
C VAL A 73 4.56 -4.09 8.76
N GLN A 74 3.72 -5.05 9.15
CA GLN A 74 4.03 -6.48 9.02
C GLN A 74 4.24 -6.87 7.55
N CYS A 75 3.36 -6.41 6.65
CA CYS A 75 3.50 -6.66 5.22
C CYS A 75 4.78 -6.04 4.67
N GLN A 76 5.12 -4.82 5.08
CA GLN A 76 6.36 -4.16 4.66
C GLN A 76 7.61 -4.94 5.11
N LYS A 77 7.60 -5.43 6.36
CA LYS A 77 8.68 -6.26 6.90
C LYS A 77 8.85 -7.54 6.10
N ALA A 78 7.76 -8.21 5.72
CA ALA A 78 7.82 -9.41 4.89
C ALA A 78 8.50 -9.15 3.54
N VAL A 79 8.18 -8.03 2.88
CA VAL A 79 8.85 -7.60 1.64
C VAL A 79 10.36 -7.42 1.86
N PHE A 80 10.75 -6.72 2.93
CA PHE A 80 12.16 -6.48 3.23
C PHE A 80 12.91 -7.77 3.58
N GLN A 81 12.30 -8.66 4.35
CA GLN A 81 12.89 -9.95 4.70
C GLN A 81 13.12 -10.78 3.44
N LYS A 82 12.11 -10.92 2.58
CA LYS A 82 12.25 -11.66 1.32
C LYS A 82 13.31 -11.05 0.41
N ARG A 83 13.32 -9.72 0.25
CA ARG A 83 14.37 -9.04 -0.53
C ARG A 83 15.77 -9.22 0.06
N ALA A 84 15.90 -9.30 1.38
CA ALA A 84 17.19 -9.47 2.06
C ALA A 84 17.82 -10.85 1.81
N GLU A 85 17.02 -11.89 1.53
CA GLU A 85 17.53 -13.23 1.13
C GLU A 85 18.44 -13.15 -0.10
N PHE A 86 18.22 -12.16 -0.98
CA PHE A 86 18.98 -11.97 -2.21
C PHE A 86 20.13 -10.96 -2.08
N SER A 87 20.31 -10.35 -0.90
CA SER A 87 21.37 -9.39 -0.56
C SER A 87 21.70 -8.43 -1.72
N HIS A 88 22.95 -8.36 -2.18
CA HIS A 88 23.41 -7.51 -3.28
C HIS A 88 23.16 -8.09 -4.69
N ASN A 89 22.63 -9.31 -4.78
CA ASN A 89 22.46 -10.05 -6.02
C ASN A 89 20.98 -10.34 -6.30
N PHE A 90 20.13 -9.32 -6.20
CA PHE A 90 18.74 -9.38 -6.64
C PHE A 90 18.60 -9.87 -8.09
N ASN A 91 19.62 -9.64 -8.93
CA ASN A 91 19.67 -10.12 -10.31
C ASN A 91 19.85 -11.65 -10.46
N ARG A 92 20.15 -12.38 -9.37
CA ARG A 92 20.24 -13.86 -9.33
C ARG A 92 18.97 -14.52 -8.80
N ALA A 93 17.99 -13.75 -8.34
CA ALA A 93 16.70 -14.28 -7.94
C ALA A 93 16.05 -15.00 -9.14
N THR A 94 15.38 -16.11 -8.88
CA THR A 94 14.64 -16.83 -9.92
C THR A 94 13.39 -16.04 -10.32
N GLU A 95 12.75 -16.44 -11.42
CA GLU A 95 11.47 -15.83 -11.83
C GLU A 95 10.37 -16.06 -10.78
N GLU A 96 10.38 -17.21 -10.11
CA GLU A 96 9.49 -17.54 -8.99
C GLU A 96 9.76 -16.65 -7.76
N ASP A 97 11.03 -16.42 -7.40
CA ASP A 97 11.41 -15.51 -6.32
C ASP A 97 10.97 -14.08 -6.60
N HIS A 98 11.13 -13.63 -7.84
CA HIS A 98 10.66 -12.32 -8.27
C HIS A 98 9.13 -12.22 -8.16
N LEU A 99 8.40 -13.23 -8.61
CA LEU A 99 6.93 -13.28 -8.50
C LEU A 99 6.50 -13.22 -7.03
N GLU A 100 7.12 -14.00 -6.15
CA GLU A 100 6.83 -13.98 -4.70
C GLU A 100 7.07 -12.60 -4.09
N ILE A 101 8.19 -11.95 -4.43
CA ILE A 101 8.50 -10.60 -3.96
C ILE A 101 7.44 -9.59 -4.44
N TYR A 102 6.95 -9.70 -5.67
CA TYR A 102 5.91 -8.81 -6.17
C TYR A 102 4.57 -9.05 -5.51
N THR A 103 4.19 -10.31 -5.26
CA THR A 103 2.98 -10.65 -4.50
C THR A 103 3.04 -10.06 -3.08
N LEU A 104 4.18 -10.18 -2.40
CA LEU A 104 4.39 -9.57 -1.08
C LEU A 104 4.32 -8.04 -1.15
N GLN A 105 4.92 -7.44 -2.17
CA GLN A 105 4.93 -5.98 -2.36
C GLN A 105 3.54 -5.43 -2.66
N GLU A 106 2.75 -6.16 -3.44
CA GLU A 106 1.36 -5.83 -3.72
C GLU A 106 0.49 -5.93 -2.46
N ARG A 107 0.65 -7.01 -1.68
CA ARG A 107 -0.03 -7.16 -0.39
C ARG A 107 0.30 -5.99 0.55
N TRP A 108 1.55 -5.55 0.58
CA TRP A 108 1.95 -4.36 1.32
C TRP A 108 1.29 -3.09 0.78
N VAL A 109 1.25 -2.86 -0.54
CA VAL A 109 0.59 -1.70 -1.15
C VAL A 109 -0.89 -1.65 -0.75
N ARG A 110 -1.61 -2.77 -0.81
CA ARG A 110 -3.02 -2.85 -0.39
C ARG A 110 -3.18 -2.55 1.09
N ALA A 111 -2.36 -3.14 1.95
CA ALA A 111 -2.41 -2.87 3.38
C ALA A 111 -2.06 -1.41 3.73
N ALA A 112 -1.13 -0.79 2.98
CA ALA A 112 -0.75 0.61 3.12
C ALA A 112 -1.91 1.56 2.75
N ILE A 113 -2.62 1.27 1.65
CA ILE A 113 -3.81 2.01 1.24
C ILE A 113 -4.92 1.88 2.28
N ASP A 114 -5.20 0.66 2.74
CA ASP A 114 -6.22 0.42 3.76
C ASP A 114 -5.92 1.16 5.08
N ALA A 115 -4.66 1.14 5.51
CA ALA A 115 -4.22 1.89 6.69
C ALA A 115 -4.36 3.41 6.51
N ALA A 116 -4.00 3.93 5.34
CA ALA A 116 -4.15 5.34 5.02
C ALA A 116 -5.62 5.76 4.95
N GLU A 117 -6.46 4.95 4.32
CA GLU A 117 -7.91 5.15 4.23
C GLU A 117 -8.56 5.19 5.61
N LYS A 118 -8.33 4.18 6.45
CA LYS A 118 -8.89 4.13 7.80
C LYS A 118 -8.41 5.33 8.64
N ARG A 119 -7.14 5.74 8.50
CA ARG A 119 -6.61 6.94 9.16
C ARG A 119 -7.34 8.21 8.71
N LEU A 120 -7.50 8.41 7.41
CA LEU A 120 -8.13 9.61 6.86
C LEU A 120 -9.63 9.64 7.17
N SER A 121 -10.32 8.50 7.08
CA SER A 121 -11.72 8.33 7.46
C SER A 121 -11.95 8.62 8.94
N TYR A 122 -11.04 8.18 9.82
CA TYR A 122 -11.08 8.53 11.25
C TYR A 122 -10.99 10.05 11.46
N LEU A 123 -10.06 10.74 10.78
CA LEU A 123 -9.96 12.20 10.84
C LEU A 123 -11.14 12.93 10.17
N GLN A 124 -11.78 12.32 9.18
CA GLN A 124 -12.96 12.88 8.54
C GLN A 124 -14.17 12.85 9.48
N GLN A 125 -14.34 11.73 10.19
CA GLN A 125 -15.42 11.55 11.17
C GLN A 125 -15.17 12.33 12.46
N TYR A 126 -13.91 12.40 12.92
CA TYR A 126 -13.51 13.12 14.13
C TYR A 126 -12.44 14.18 13.83
N PRO A 127 -12.83 15.28 13.18
CA PRO A 127 -11.92 16.31 12.66
C PRO A 127 -11.18 17.09 13.75
N PHE A 128 -11.69 17.08 14.98
CA PHE A 128 -11.08 17.75 16.14
C PHE A 128 -10.76 16.76 17.25
N VAL A 129 -10.47 15.50 16.91
CA VAL A 129 -10.12 14.46 17.90
C VAL A 129 -8.80 14.72 18.61
N TYR A 130 -7.99 15.65 18.10
CA TYR A 130 -6.77 16.11 18.74
C TYR A 130 -6.92 17.57 19.14
N LYS A 131 -6.42 17.88 20.34
CA LYS A 131 -6.47 19.23 20.94
C LYS A 131 -5.63 20.26 20.20
N ASN A 132 -4.67 19.82 19.38
CA ASN A 132 -3.77 20.68 18.63
C ASN A 132 -3.76 20.33 17.14
N LYS A 133 -3.46 21.35 16.33
CA LYS A 133 -3.41 21.21 14.86
C LYS A 133 -2.26 20.30 14.44
N GLU A 134 -1.16 20.31 15.20
CA GLU A 134 0.04 19.53 14.93
C GLU A 134 -0.25 18.02 14.95
N GLY A 135 -1.09 17.55 15.88
CA GLY A 135 -1.53 16.16 15.93
C GLY A 135 -2.31 15.76 14.68
N ILE A 136 -3.30 16.57 14.29
CA ILE A 136 -4.10 16.33 13.08
C ILE A 136 -3.20 16.33 11.84
N LEU A 137 -2.32 17.34 11.70
CA LEU A 137 -1.40 17.46 10.58
C LEU A 137 -0.41 16.29 10.53
N GLY A 138 0.11 15.83 11.66
CA GLY A 138 0.99 14.65 11.73
C GLY A 138 0.32 13.38 11.20
N HIS A 139 -0.97 13.16 11.49
CA HIS A 139 -1.71 12.03 10.91
C HIS A 139 -1.95 12.20 9.40
N VAL A 140 -2.26 13.41 8.95
CA VAL A 140 -2.43 13.76 7.54
C VAL A 140 -1.12 13.57 6.75
N GLU A 141 0.02 13.92 7.33
CA GLU A 141 1.35 13.73 6.74
C GLU A 141 1.73 12.25 6.70
N ALA A 142 1.53 11.52 7.80
CA ALA A 142 1.81 10.10 7.84
C ALA A 142 0.94 9.30 6.85
N ALA A 143 -0.30 9.71 6.60
CA ALA A 143 -1.13 9.11 5.53
C ALA A 143 -0.54 9.41 4.15
N ASN A 144 -0.12 10.65 3.90
CA ASN A 144 0.49 11.05 2.65
C ASN A 144 1.78 10.28 2.34
N ASP A 145 2.66 10.10 3.34
CA ASP A 145 3.94 9.42 3.14
C ASP A 145 3.75 7.94 2.82
N VAL A 146 2.80 7.28 3.50
CA VAL A 146 2.39 5.90 3.21
C VAL A 146 1.84 5.79 1.79
N LEU A 147 0.94 6.69 1.36
CA LEU A 147 0.37 6.70 0.01
C LEU A 147 1.41 6.94 -1.09
N LYS A 148 2.36 7.87 -0.87
CA LYS A 148 3.47 8.11 -1.80
C LYS A 148 4.38 6.89 -1.95
N ASN A 149 4.69 6.23 -0.83
CA ASN A 149 5.48 5.00 -0.83
C ASN A 149 4.74 3.85 -1.52
N ALA A 150 3.43 3.71 -1.27
CA ALA A 150 2.58 2.73 -1.94
C ALA A 150 2.55 2.96 -3.46
N LEU A 151 2.39 4.21 -3.91
CA LEU A 151 2.43 4.58 -5.33
C LEU A 151 3.79 4.26 -5.98
N LYS A 152 4.89 4.55 -5.28
CA LYS A 152 6.23 4.18 -5.75
C LYS A 152 6.36 2.66 -5.87
N GLY A 153 5.91 1.93 -4.86
CA GLY A 153 5.91 0.48 -4.84
C GLY A 153 5.08 -0.11 -5.99
N LEU A 154 3.93 0.47 -6.28
CA LEU A 154 3.06 0.09 -7.40
C LEU A 154 3.78 0.23 -8.74
N ARG A 155 4.41 1.38 -9.00
CA ARG A 155 5.18 1.63 -10.23
C ARG A 155 6.38 0.70 -10.38
N GLU A 156 7.04 0.36 -9.27
CA GLU A 156 8.13 -0.63 -9.27
C GLU A 156 7.61 -2.02 -9.66
N ILE A 157 6.46 -2.42 -9.13
CA ILE A 157 5.80 -3.67 -9.51
C ILE A 157 5.48 -3.64 -11.01
N GLU A 158 4.79 -2.61 -11.52
CA GLU A 158 4.42 -2.48 -12.94
C GLU A 158 5.63 -2.64 -13.87
N ARG A 159 6.70 -1.86 -13.62
CA ARG A 159 7.90 -1.90 -14.45
C ARG A 159 8.57 -3.26 -14.43
N ASN A 160 8.63 -3.91 -13.27
CA ASN A 160 9.28 -5.21 -13.16
C ASN A 160 8.45 -6.34 -13.78
N LYS A 161 7.12 -6.24 -13.73
CA LYS A 161 6.21 -7.16 -14.44
C LYS A 161 6.42 -7.09 -15.94
N GLU A 162 6.54 -5.90 -16.52
CA GLU A 162 6.85 -5.73 -17.95
C GLU A 162 8.16 -6.42 -18.34
N VAL A 163 9.18 -6.33 -17.49
CA VAL A 163 10.48 -7.00 -17.71
C VAL A 163 10.34 -8.53 -17.63
N LEU A 164 9.59 -9.05 -16.66
CA LEU A 164 9.33 -10.50 -16.56
C LEU A 164 8.49 -11.03 -17.70
N TYR A 165 7.41 -10.34 -18.07
CA TYR A 165 6.63 -10.67 -19.26
C TYR A 165 7.49 -10.70 -20.53
N ALA A 166 8.38 -9.71 -20.69
CA ALA A 166 9.29 -9.67 -21.84
C ALA A 166 10.32 -10.82 -21.81
N ARG A 167 10.75 -11.29 -20.62
CA ARG A 167 11.66 -12.43 -20.48
C ARG A 167 10.95 -13.76 -20.78
N VAL A 168 9.79 -13.99 -20.19
CA VAL A 168 8.97 -15.19 -20.40
C VAL A 168 8.50 -15.26 -21.86
N GLY A 169 8.02 -14.14 -22.42
CA GLY A 169 7.58 -14.06 -23.82
C GLY A 169 8.69 -14.22 -24.86
N ARG A 170 9.96 -13.92 -24.51
CA ARG A 170 11.13 -14.25 -25.34
C ARG A 170 11.56 -15.70 -25.20
N ALA A 171 11.18 -16.39 -24.12
CA ALA A 171 11.47 -17.80 -23.87
C ALA A 171 10.46 -18.77 -24.51
N GLY A 172 9.89 -18.40 -25.67
CA GLY A 172 9.03 -19.28 -26.49
C GLY A 172 9.72 -20.62 -26.85
N PRO A 173 8.96 -21.61 -27.38
CA PRO A 173 9.30 -23.04 -27.39
C PRO A 173 10.39 -23.43 -28.40
N HIS A 174 11.56 -22.82 -28.32
CA HIS A 174 12.71 -23.15 -29.16
C HIS A 174 13.89 -23.54 -28.29
N GLY A 175 13.82 -24.78 -27.82
CA GLY A 175 14.90 -25.51 -27.16
C GLY A 175 14.86 -26.99 -27.52
N VAL A 176 14.65 -27.30 -28.80
CA VAL A 176 14.97 -28.61 -29.38
C VAL A 176 15.85 -28.34 -30.60
N TYR A 177 17.16 -28.39 -30.40
CA TYR A 177 18.15 -28.67 -31.43
C TYR A 177 19.15 -29.66 -30.83
#